data_AF-A0A811UXK6-F1
#
_entry.id   AF-A0A811UXK6-F1
#
_cell.length_a   1.000
_cell.length_b   1.000
_cell.length_c   1.000
_cell.angle_alpha   90.00
_cell.angle_beta   90.00
_cell.angle_gamma   90.00
#
_symmetry.space_group_name_H-M   'P 1'
#
loop_
_entity.id
_entity.type
_entity.pdbx_description
1 polymer ?
#
loop_
_entity_poly.entity_id
_entity_poly.type
_entity_poly.pdbx_seq_one_letter_code
_entity_poly.pdbx_strand_id
1 'polypeptide(L)'
;MENIDESKRKPRRTRGTPAYQYRNKFAFAWIALGSVVFTALACTPAFQKINKGLCEALLVPTEDEIERRYLFGLPKPLTSREIQNHIDDGKKLMSER
;
A
#
# COMPACT_ATOMS: atom_id res chain seq x y z
N MET A 1 -8.92 -35.98 -36.25
CA MET A 1 -8.12 -35.59 -35.07
C MET A 1 -7.66 -36.88 -34.41
N GLU A 2 -6.35 -37.09 -34.34
CA GLU A 2 -5.76 -38.27 -33.72
C GLU A 2 -6.09 -38.27 -32.22
N ASN A 3 -6.60 -39.40 -31.71
CA ASN A 3 -7.05 -39.52 -30.32
C ASN A 3 -5.83 -39.72 -29.43
N ILE A 4 -5.22 -38.62 -28.99
CA ILE A 4 -3.99 -38.65 -28.19
C ILE A 4 -4.36 -39.03 -26.76
N ASP A 5 -3.84 -40.18 -26.32
CA ASP A 5 -3.98 -40.69 -24.95
C ASP A 5 -3.25 -39.77 -23.95
N GLU A 6 -4.00 -38.89 -23.29
CA GLU A 6 -3.48 -37.88 -22.36
C GLU A 6 -2.79 -38.49 -21.13
N SER A 7 -3.11 -39.75 -20.79
CA SER A 7 -2.52 -40.46 -19.65
C SER A 7 -1.03 -40.80 -19.84
N LYS A 8 -0.58 -40.91 -21.10
CA LYS A 8 0.82 -41.19 -21.47
C LYS A 8 1.63 -39.94 -21.77
N ARG A 9 1.01 -38.76 -21.64
CA ARG A 9 1.68 -37.50 -21.97
C ARG A 9 2.73 -37.19 -20.92
N LYS A 10 3.99 -37.01 -21.36
CA LYS A 10 5.08 -36.59 -20.46
C LYS A 10 4.65 -35.34 -19.69
N PRO A 11 4.68 -35.36 -18.34
CA PRO A 11 4.27 -34.21 -17.55
C PRO A 11 5.17 -33.01 -17.85
N ARG A 12 4.64 -31.99 -18.53
CA ARG A 12 5.36 -30.73 -18.76
C ARG A 12 5.24 -29.88 -17.49
N ARG A 13 6.31 -29.88 -16.69
CA ARG A 13 6.50 -28.95 -15.54
C ARG A 13 5.51 -29.15 -14.38
N THR A 14 5.05 -30.37 -14.15
CA THR A 14 4.23 -30.70 -12.97
C THR A 14 5.08 -30.81 -11.71
N ARG A 15 4.45 -30.60 -10.54
CA ARG A 15 5.04 -30.82 -9.22
C ARG A 15 5.59 -32.24 -9.15
N GLY A 16 6.84 -32.39 -8.70
CA GLY A 16 7.54 -33.68 -8.58
C GLY A 16 8.56 -33.97 -9.70
N THR A 17 8.52 -33.26 -10.83
CA THR A 17 9.56 -33.42 -11.86
C THR A 17 10.87 -32.70 -11.46
N PRO A 18 12.06 -33.24 -11.79
CA PRO A 18 13.33 -32.56 -11.52
C PRO A 18 13.38 -31.16 -12.12
N ALA A 19 12.87 -31.00 -13.36
CA ALA A 19 12.81 -29.70 -14.03
C ALA A 19 11.98 -28.65 -13.26
N TYR A 20 10.88 -29.06 -12.60
CA TYR A 20 10.09 -28.17 -11.75
C TYR A 20 10.89 -27.72 -10.51
N GLN A 21 11.61 -28.65 -9.88
CA GLN A 21 12.42 -28.34 -8.70
C GLN A 21 13.61 -27.43 -9.03
N TYR A 22 14.36 -27.72 -10.09
CA TYR A 22 15.52 -26.90 -10.50
C TYR A 22 15.11 -25.47 -10.82
N ARG A 23 14.04 -25.27 -11.59
CA ARG A 23 13.56 -23.93 -11.93
C ARG A 23 13.14 -23.14 -10.71
N ASN A 24 12.39 -23.76 -9.80
CA ASN A 24 11.93 -23.07 -8.60
C ASN A 24 13.11 -22.75 -7.67
N LYS A 25 14.04 -23.68 -7.45
CA LYS A 25 15.25 -23.44 -6.66
C LYS A 25 16.10 -22.31 -7.26
N PHE A 26 16.26 -22.29 -8.58
CA PHE A 26 16.97 -21.22 -9.28
C PHE A 26 16.26 -19.87 -9.12
N ALA A 27 14.93 -19.82 -9.29
CA ALA A 27 14.15 -18.61 -9.07
C ALA A 27 14.26 -18.11 -7.62
N PHE A 28 14.12 -19.01 -6.63
CA PHE A 28 14.30 -18.66 -5.23
C PHE A 28 15.71 -18.17 -4.91
N ALA A 29 16.75 -18.76 -5.52
CA ALA A 29 18.12 -18.30 -5.36
C ALA A 29 18.30 -16.86 -5.88
N TRP A 30 17.73 -16.53 -7.03
CA TRP A 30 17.77 -15.17 -7.57
C TRP A 30 16.99 -14.17 -6.73
N ILE A 31 15.81 -14.56 -6.24
CA ILE A 31 15.01 -13.71 -5.34
C ILE A 31 15.79 -13.47 -4.04
N ALA A 32 16.39 -14.51 -3.46
CA ALA A 32 17.20 -14.40 -2.25
C ALA A 32 18.41 -13.48 -2.47
N LEU A 33 19.18 -13.70 -3.54
CA LEU A 33 20.34 -12.87 -3.88
C LEU A 33 19.93 -11.41 -4.11
N GLY A 34 18.88 -11.17 -4.89
CA GLY A 34 18.34 -9.83 -5.12
C GLY A 34 17.88 -9.16 -3.82
N SER A 35 17.25 -9.91 -2.91
CA SER A 35 16.82 -9.37 -1.61
C SER A 35 18.00 -8.98 -0.71
N VAL A 36 19.08 -9.76 -0.71
CA VAL A 36 20.29 -9.45 0.08
C VAL A 36 20.98 -8.22 -0.48
N VAL A 37 21.14 -8.13 -1.81
CA VAL A 37 21.74 -6.96 -2.45
C VAL A 37 20.88 -5.71 -2.22
N PHE A 38 19.56 -5.83 -2.38
CA PHE A 38 18.65 -4.71 -2.17
C PHE A 38 18.66 -4.22 -0.72
N THR A 39 18.64 -5.14 0.26
CA THR A 39 18.70 -4.76 1.68
C THR A 39 20.03 -4.12 2.04
N ALA A 40 21.15 -4.65 1.53
CA ALA A 40 22.46 -4.04 1.70
C ALA A 40 22.51 -2.61 1.14
N LEU A 41 21.93 -2.38 -0.04
CA LEU A 41 21.83 -1.04 -0.64
C LEU A 41 20.88 -0.13 0.15
N ALA A 42 19.73 -0.64 0.60
CA ALA A 42 18.76 0.12 1.37
C ALA A 42 19.29 0.60 2.74
N CYS A 43 20.23 -0.16 3.33
CA CYS A 43 20.92 0.24 4.55
C CYS A 43 21.97 1.34 4.35
N THR A 44 22.35 1.67 3.11
CA THR A 44 23.31 2.75 2.88
C THR A 44 22.68 4.12 3.17
N PRO A 45 23.43 5.05 3.81
CA PRO A 45 22.89 6.35 4.19
C PRO A 45 22.53 7.22 2.97
N ALA A 46 23.18 7.01 1.82
CA ALA A 46 22.86 7.68 0.57
C ALA A 46 21.48 7.29 0.05
N PHE A 47 21.18 5.98 0.06
CA PHE A 47 19.87 5.48 -0.37
C PHE A 47 18.75 5.96 0.57
N GLN A 48 18.99 5.99 1.88
CA GLN A 48 18.00 6.50 2.84
C GLN A 48 17.65 7.98 2.61
N LYS A 49 18.62 8.82 2.25
CA LYS A 49 18.36 10.24 1.93
C LYS A 49 17.48 10.39 0.69
N ILE A 50 17.80 9.66 -0.37
CA ILE A 50 17.02 9.68 -1.62
C ILE A 50 15.61 9.16 -1.37
N ASN A 51 15.49 8.05 -0.63
CA ASN A 51 14.20 7.42 -0.37
C ASN A 51 13.29 8.29 0.50
N LYS A 52 13.86 9.03 1.47
CA LYS A 52 13.12 10.05 2.23
C LYS A 52 12.59 11.16 1.34
N GLY A 53 13.43 11.72 0.46
CA GLY A 53 13.00 12.77 -0.48
C GLY A 53 11.89 12.31 -1.43
N LEU A 54 11.96 11.07 -1.91
CA LEU A 54 10.89 10.47 -2.74
C LEU A 54 9.61 10.22 -1.93
N CYS A 55 9.72 9.71 -0.70
CA CYS A 55 8.58 9.48 0.17
C CYS A 55 7.89 10.80 0.55
N GLU A 56 8.65 11.84 0.87
CA GLU A 56 8.12 13.17 1.17
C GLU A 56 7.40 13.74 -0.06
N ALA A 57 7.99 13.66 -1.26
CA ALA A 57 7.37 14.15 -2.48
C ALA A 57 6.09 13.41 -2.90
N LEU A 58 5.96 12.12 -2.55
CA LEU A 58 4.83 11.28 -2.97
C LEU A 58 3.74 11.11 -1.91
N LEU A 59 4.10 11.12 -0.63
CA LEU A 59 3.19 10.83 0.48
C LEU A 59 2.75 12.09 1.23
N VAL A 60 3.53 13.16 1.20
CA VAL A 60 3.13 14.43 1.81
C VAL A 60 2.32 15.20 0.78
N PRO A 61 1.00 15.40 1.02
CA PRO A 61 0.19 16.22 0.13
C PRO A 61 0.74 17.64 0.12
N THR A 62 0.84 18.24 -1.06
CA THR A 62 1.32 19.62 -1.20
C THR A 62 0.35 20.59 -0.52
N GLU A 63 0.84 21.77 -0.13
CA GLU A 63 0.00 22.81 0.48
C GLU A 63 -1.21 23.14 -0.39
N ASP A 64 -1.05 23.17 -1.71
CA ASP A 64 -2.13 23.34 -2.69
C ASP A 64 -3.19 22.23 -2.64
N GLU A 65 -2.79 20.97 -2.43
CA GLU A 65 -3.73 19.84 -2.29
C GLU A 65 -4.49 19.92 -0.96
N ILE A 66 -3.82 20.37 0.10
CA ILE A 66 -4.41 20.59 1.41
C ILE A 66 -5.43 21.74 1.32
N GLU A 67 -5.06 22.86 0.71
CA GLU A 67 -5.97 24.00 0.49
C GLU A 67 -7.18 23.62 -0.37
N ARG A 68 -7.00 22.85 -1.44
CA ARG A 68 -8.13 22.33 -2.23
C ARG A 68 -9.03 21.43 -1.41
N ARG A 69 -8.49 20.57 -0.54
CA ARG A 69 -9.31 19.77 0.38
C ARG A 69 -10.06 20.62 1.39
N TYR A 70 -9.52 21.76 1.83
CA TYR A 70 -10.23 22.69 2.69
C TYR A 70 -11.31 23.48 1.93
N LEU A 71 -11.03 23.92 0.69
CA LEU A 71 -11.96 24.67 -0.16
C LEU A 71 -13.15 23.81 -0.64
N PHE A 72 -12.91 22.54 -0.94
CA PHE A 72 -13.95 21.58 -1.37
C PHE A 72 -14.38 20.63 -0.25
N GLY A 73 -13.84 20.80 0.96
CA GLY A 73 -14.21 20.04 2.14
C GLY A 73 -15.55 20.51 2.64
N LEU A 74 -16.63 19.82 2.24
CA LEU A 74 -17.90 19.96 2.94
C LEU A 74 -17.63 19.72 4.43
N PRO A 75 -18.08 20.62 5.33
CA PRO A 75 -17.89 20.41 6.76
C PRO A 75 -18.45 19.05 7.12
N LYS A 76 -17.69 18.28 7.89
CA LYS A 76 -18.14 16.98 8.37
C LYS A 76 -19.54 17.15 8.98
N PRO A 77 -20.52 16.29 8.65
CA PRO A 77 -21.82 16.36 9.28
C PRO A 77 -21.63 16.27 10.80
N LEU A 78 -22.19 17.25 11.50
CA LEU A 78 -22.09 17.34 12.96
C LEU A 78 -22.63 16.06 13.58
N THR A 79 -21.89 15.54 14.55
CA THR A 79 -22.32 14.35 15.29
C THR A 79 -23.49 14.74 16.20
N SER A 80 -24.43 13.84 16.47
CA SER A 80 -25.63 14.15 17.28
C SER A 80 -25.32 14.79 18.64
N ARG A 81 -24.22 14.39 19.28
CA ARG A 81 -23.70 15.00 20.51
C ARG A 81 -23.24 16.45 20.34
N GLU A 82 -22.55 16.77 19.24
CA GLU A 82 -22.06 18.12 18.96
C GLU A 82 -23.23 19.06 18.69
N ILE A 83 -24.27 18.58 18.01
CA ILE A 83 -25.52 19.33 17.78
C ILE A 83 -26.19 19.66 19.11
N GLN A 84 -26.29 18.68 20.03
CA GLN A 84 -26.86 18.91 21.36
C GLN A 84 -26.05 19.92 22.17
N ASN A 85 -24.73 19.82 22.16
CA ASN A 85 -23.87 20.77 22.85
C ASN A 85 -24.06 22.19 22.30
N HIS A 86 -24.10 22.36 20.97
CA HIS A 86 -24.37 23.67 20.36
C HIS A 86 -25.75 24.25 20.72
N ILE A 87 -26.78 23.39 20.79
CA ILE A 87 -28.12 23.80 21.23
C ILE A 87 -28.09 24.26 22.69
N ASP A 88 -27.40 23.54 23.56
CA ASP A 88 -27.35 23.85 24.98
C ASP A 88 -26.49 25.08 25.29
N ASP A 89 -25.39 25.28 24.56
CA ASP A 89 -24.59 26.50 24.64
C ASP A 89 -25.37 27.72 24.13
N GLY A 90 -26.17 27.55 23.08
CA GLY A 90 -27.09 28.59 22.60
C GLY A 90 -28.15 28.97 23.64
N LYS A 91 -28.70 28.00 24.38
CA LYS A 91 -29.64 28.27 25.47
C LYS A 91 -28.98 29.02 26.63
N LYS A 92 -27.75 28.64 27.00
CA LYS A 92 -27.00 29.33 28.07
C LYS A 92 -26.77 30.80 27.72
N LEU A 93 -26.31 31.08 26.50
CA LEU A 93 -26.09 32.45 26.01
C LEU A 93 -27.38 33.28 25.97
N MET A 94 -28.54 32.66 25.72
CA MET A 94 -29.83 33.34 25.76
C MET A 94 -30.37 33.52 27.18
N SER A 95 -29.98 32.67 28.14
CA SER A 95 -30.36 32.81 29.54
C SER A 95 -29.50 33.81 30.33
N GLU A 96 -28.30 34.13 29.82
CA GLU A 96 -27.39 35.13 30.40
C GLU A 96 -27.64 36.54 29.88
N ARG A 97 -28.59 36.73 28.95
CA ARG A 97 -29.08 38.02 28.45
C ARG A 97 -30.36 38.45 29.17
#